data_AF-A0A5L8JJ40-F1
#
_entry.id   AF-A0A5L8JJ40-F1
#
_cell.length_a   1.000
_cell.length_b   1.000
_cell.length_c   1.000
_cell.angle_alpha   90.00
_cell.angle_beta   90.00
_cell.angle_gamma   90.00
#
_symmetry.space_group_name_H-M   'P 1'
#
loop_
_entity.id
_entity.type
_entity.pdbx_description
1 polymer ?
#
loop_
_entity_poly.entity_id
_entity_poly.type
_entity_poly.pdbx_seq_one_letter_code
_entity_poly.pdbx_strand_id
1 'polypeptide(L)'
;MNSKLMSRVGNDFFSVFSEQSQENEIIENNELFFSSTTVSNEHSYISNPQRGNLEQDEWFYMDFSSIIFGKDLLNMFDIFDNTGRYSNLNSNNIKDVNLLFYAKEIDDDKYINLQVIREKNYIKPGRIIQYINDNIKYQKNDKSLIFRNEIDIFIQKNLNRIYFKKFNDLKYFDKRFIDIYREATKEEVESFKELVKKIDSFSISIIDDIVGQRNRKRLNIL
;
A
#
# COMPACT_ATOMS: atom_id res chain seq x y z
N MET A 1 -1.75 -25.17 -1.12
CA MET A 1 -1.20 -23.91 -1.65
C MET A 1 -0.13 -23.41 -0.70
N ASN A 2 1.01 -22.92 -1.18
CA ASN A 2 2.09 -22.42 -0.30
C ASN A 2 1.83 -20.95 0.02
N SER A 3 1.02 -20.66 1.03
CA SER A 3 0.94 -19.31 1.59
C SER A 3 2.27 -18.98 2.23
N LYS A 4 2.97 -17.96 1.73
CA LYS A 4 4.29 -17.57 2.22
C LYS A 4 4.43 -16.06 2.32
N LEU A 5 5.02 -15.59 3.41
CA LEU A 5 5.44 -14.21 3.56
C LEU A 5 6.69 -13.98 2.70
N MET A 6 6.53 -13.07 1.76
CA MET A 6 7.50 -12.77 0.73
C MET A 6 7.84 -11.28 0.77
N SER A 7 8.98 -10.94 0.17
CA SER A 7 9.47 -9.59 0.07
C SER A 7 9.96 -9.30 -1.34
N ARG A 8 9.97 -8.02 -1.71
CA ARG A 8 10.56 -7.54 -2.95
C ARG A 8 11.75 -6.64 -2.65
N VAL A 9 12.87 -6.91 -3.31
CA VAL A 9 14.08 -6.08 -3.33
C VAL A 9 14.38 -5.76 -4.78
N GLY A 10 14.21 -4.49 -5.17
CA GLY A 10 14.22 -4.14 -6.60
C GLY A 10 13.09 -4.86 -7.35
N ASN A 11 13.46 -5.73 -8.30
CA ASN A 11 12.55 -6.57 -9.08
C ASN A 11 12.55 -8.04 -8.64
N ASP A 12 13.38 -8.40 -7.67
CA ASP A 12 13.54 -9.79 -7.22
C ASP A 12 12.67 -10.08 -5.99
N PHE A 13 12.23 -11.33 -5.89
CA PHE A 13 11.39 -11.82 -4.80
C PHE A 13 12.16 -12.75 -3.87
N PHE A 14 11.99 -12.54 -2.57
CA PHE A 14 12.64 -13.33 -1.52
C PHE A 14 11.63 -13.81 -0.49
N SER A 15 11.82 -15.03 -0.01
CA SER A 15 11.17 -15.50 1.21
C SER A 15 11.67 -14.71 2.40
N VAL A 16 10.77 -14.27 3.29
CA VAL A 16 11.18 -13.51 4.48
C VAL A 16 11.87 -14.41 5.50
N PHE A 17 11.30 -15.58 5.76
CA PHE A 17 11.83 -16.53 6.74
C PHE A 17 12.41 -17.77 6.07
N SER A 18 13.47 -18.30 6.67
CA SER A 18 14.02 -19.61 6.33
C SER A 18 13.32 -20.75 7.08
N GLU A 19 12.72 -20.45 8.24
CA GLU A 19 12.11 -21.43 9.14
C GLU A 19 10.60 -21.16 9.28
N GLN A 20 9.80 -22.23 9.19
CA GLN A 20 8.34 -22.14 9.29
C GLN A 20 7.86 -21.68 10.67
N SER A 21 8.60 -21.99 11.74
CA SER A 21 8.25 -21.57 13.11
C SER A 21 8.20 -20.06 13.27
N GLN A 22 9.17 -19.34 12.71
CA GLN A 22 9.22 -17.88 12.72
C GLN A 22 8.07 -17.26 11.91
N GLU A 23 7.73 -17.91 10.80
CA GLU A 23 6.60 -17.49 9.98
C GLU A 23 5.27 -17.68 10.71
N ASN A 24 5.08 -18.81 11.41
CA ASN A 24 3.89 -19.03 12.23
C ASN A 24 3.79 -18.00 13.38
N GLU A 25 4.90 -17.71 14.06
CA GLU A 25 4.94 -16.71 15.13
C GLU A 25 4.54 -15.31 14.64
N ILE A 26 5.03 -14.88 13.46
CA ILE A 26 4.63 -13.57 12.94
C ILE A 26 3.16 -13.55 12.53
N ILE A 27 2.63 -14.67 12.01
CA ILE A 27 1.22 -14.81 11.61
C ILE A 27 0.32 -14.66 12.84
N GLU A 28 0.62 -15.38 13.92
CA GLU A 28 -0.13 -15.33 15.18
C GLU A 28 -0.13 -13.94 15.80
N ASN A 29 1.00 -13.23 15.74
CA ASN A 29 1.13 -11.90 16.35
C ASN A 29 0.60 -10.74 15.48
N ASN A 30 0.27 -10.98 14.20
CA ASN A 30 -0.11 -9.92 13.26
C ASN A 30 -1.36 -10.27 12.45
N GLU A 31 -2.42 -10.63 13.17
CA GLU A 31 -3.69 -11.07 12.60
C GLU A 31 -4.22 -10.14 11.51
N LEU A 32 -4.19 -8.81 11.65
CA LEU A 32 -4.74 -7.87 10.66
C LEU A 32 -4.03 -7.94 9.31
N PHE A 33 -2.72 -8.22 9.27
CA PHE A 33 -2.02 -8.35 8.00
C PHE A 33 -2.26 -9.71 7.35
N PHE A 34 -2.44 -10.78 8.13
CA PHE A 34 -2.58 -12.14 7.60
C PHE A 34 -4.04 -12.58 7.41
N SER A 35 -4.99 -11.94 8.10
CA SER A 35 -6.43 -12.25 8.05
C SER A 35 -7.11 -11.77 6.77
N SER A 36 -8.29 -12.32 6.49
CA SER A 36 -9.16 -11.92 5.38
C SER A 36 -9.61 -10.46 5.53
N THR A 37 -9.38 -9.66 4.48
CA THR A 37 -9.86 -8.28 4.45
C THR A 37 -11.24 -8.28 3.83
N THR A 38 -12.26 -8.51 4.66
CA THR A 38 -13.65 -8.31 4.22
C THR A 38 -13.90 -6.82 4.15
N VAL A 39 -13.94 -6.25 2.93
CA VAL A 39 -14.20 -4.83 2.75
C VAL A 39 -15.70 -4.64 2.58
N SER A 40 -16.36 -4.28 3.68
CA SER A 40 -17.78 -3.88 3.65
C SER A 40 -17.99 -2.47 3.10
N ASN A 41 -16.98 -1.60 3.23
CA ASN A 41 -17.03 -0.19 2.86
C ASN A 41 -15.96 0.15 1.81
N GLU A 42 -16.26 -0.18 0.55
CA GLU A 42 -15.39 0.08 -0.61
C GLU A 42 -15.92 1.21 -1.49
N HIS A 43 -15.01 2.01 -2.03
CA HIS A 43 -15.34 3.12 -2.94
C HIS A 43 -14.53 2.99 -4.21
N SER A 44 -15.18 3.09 -5.37
CA SER A 44 -14.46 3.21 -6.65
C SER A 44 -13.61 4.48 -6.61
N TYR A 45 -12.29 4.34 -6.76
CA TYR A 45 -11.38 5.50 -6.77
C TYR A 45 -11.66 6.41 -7.96
N ILE A 46 -12.00 5.83 -9.13
CA ILE A 46 -12.30 6.57 -10.35
C ILE A 46 -13.54 7.45 -10.18
N SER A 47 -14.55 6.95 -9.47
CA SER A 47 -15.80 7.69 -9.22
C SER A 47 -15.70 8.67 -8.06
N ASN A 48 -14.75 8.48 -7.14
CA ASN A 48 -14.59 9.29 -5.92
C ASN A 48 -13.15 9.78 -5.69
N PRO A 49 -12.45 10.34 -6.69
CA PRO A 49 -11.03 10.67 -6.57
C PRO A 49 -10.78 11.83 -5.59
N GLN A 50 -11.81 12.63 -5.33
CA GLN A 50 -11.79 13.81 -4.45
C GLN A 50 -11.90 13.47 -2.96
N ARG A 51 -12.21 12.22 -2.58
CA ARG A 51 -12.18 11.77 -1.19
C ARG A 51 -10.71 11.72 -0.73
N GLY A 52 -10.20 12.87 -0.31
CA GLY A 52 -8.78 13.05 0.01
C GLY A 52 -8.29 12.23 1.21
N ASN A 53 -9.22 11.77 2.06
CA ASN A 53 -9.01 10.83 3.16
C ASN A 53 -10.24 9.91 3.27
N LEU A 54 -9.99 8.63 3.51
CA LEU A 54 -10.97 7.62 3.87
C LEU A 54 -11.15 7.58 5.40
N GLU A 55 -12.30 7.12 5.86
CA GLU A 55 -12.46 6.72 7.26
C GLU A 55 -11.57 5.50 7.60
N GLN A 56 -11.42 5.19 8.90
CA GLN A 56 -10.42 4.22 9.38
C GLN A 56 -10.56 2.82 8.76
N ASP A 57 -11.77 2.46 8.32
CA ASP A 57 -12.12 1.14 7.77
C ASP A 57 -12.61 1.18 6.30
N GLU A 58 -12.56 2.35 5.68
CA GLU A 58 -12.92 2.49 4.27
C GLU A 58 -11.72 2.14 3.37
N TRP A 59 -12.03 1.64 2.18
CA TRP A 59 -11.04 1.33 1.14
C TRP A 59 -11.43 1.94 -0.19
N PHE A 60 -10.43 2.38 -0.94
CA PHE A 60 -10.60 2.58 -2.37
C PHE A 60 -10.35 1.27 -3.11
N TYR A 61 -11.02 1.09 -4.25
CA TYR A 61 -10.67 0.06 -5.21
C TYR A 61 -10.52 0.63 -6.63
N MET A 62 -9.71 -0.06 -7.42
CA MET A 62 -9.66 0.07 -8.87
C MET A 62 -9.74 -1.31 -9.52
N ASP A 63 -10.50 -1.39 -10.60
CA ASP A 63 -10.51 -2.55 -11.49
C ASP A 63 -9.28 -2.47 -12.39
N PHE A 64 -8.46 -3.53 -12.40
CA PHE A 64 -7.25 -3.60 -13.20
C PHE A 64 -7.37 -4.42 -14.49
N SER A 65 -8.57 -4.93 -14.82
CA SER A 65 -8.82 -5.67 -16.07
C SER A 65 -8.54 -4.84 -17.33
N SER A 66 -8.75 -3.52 -17.26
CA SER A 66 -8.55 -2.57 -18.37
C SER A 66 -7.22 -1.81 -18.29
N ILE A 67 -6.42 -2.06 -17.26
CA ILE A 67 -5.14 -1.39 -17.05
C ILE A 67 -4.05 -2.08 -17.87
N ILE A 68 -3.21 -1.30 -18.57
CA ILE A 68 -2.15 -1.80 -19.47
C ILE A 68 -1.22 -2.81 -18.78
N PHE A 69 -0.95 -2.62 -17.49
CA PHE A 69 -0.13 -3.51 -16.67
C PHE A 69 -0.93 -4.41 -15.72
N GLY A 70 -2.25 -4.54 -15.90
CA GLY A 70 -3.09 -5.43 -15.09
C GLY A 70 -2.65 -6.88 -15.14
N LYS A 71 -2.09 -7.32 -16.28
CA LYS A 71 -1.47 -8.66 -16.42
C LYS A 71 -0.31 -8.85 -15.45
N ASP A 72 0.51 -7.83 -15.19
CA ASP A 72 1.63 -7.94 -14.25
C ASP A 72 1.12 -8.14 -12.82
N LEU A 73 -0.01 -7.51 -12.45
CA LEU A 73 -0.68 -7.74 -11.17
C LEU A 73 -1.22 -9.16 -11.06
N LEU A 74 -1.80 -9.69 -12.14
CA LEU A 74 -2.25 -11.09 -12.20
C LEU A 74 -1.09 -12.08 -12.08
N ASN A 75 0.06 -11.79 -12.71
CA ASN A 75 1.24 -12.65 -12.62
C ASN A 75 1.82 -12.70 -11.20
N MET A 76 1.51 -11.73 -10.32
CA MET A 76 1.91 -11.84 -8.90
C MET A 76 1.27 -13.06 -8.23
N PHE A 77 0.13 -13.55 -8.72
CA PHE A 77 -0.52 -14.75 -8.23
C PHE A 77 0.19 -16.04 -8.67
N ASP A 78 1.13 -15.97 -9.62
CA ASP A 78 1.94 -17.14 -9.99
C ASP A 78 2.84 -17.58 -8.82
N ILE A 79 3.02 -16.72 -7.81
CA ILE A 79 3.72 -17.08 -6.57
C ILE A 79 3.09 -18.26 -5.83
N PHE A 80 1.77 -18.43 -5.98
CA PHE A 80 1.04 -19.55 -5.38
C PHE A 80 1.32 -20.88 -6.07
N ASP A 81 1.64 -20.81 -7.36
CA ASP A 81 1.79 -21.95 -8.24
C ASP A 81 3.28 -22.34 -8.40
N ASN A 82 4.20 -21.49 -7.91
CA ASN A 82 5.63 -21.75 -7.93
C ASN A 82 6.01 -22.80 -6.86
N THR A 83 6.41 -23.98 -7.33
CA THR A 83 6.96 -25.07 -6.49
C THR A 83 8.47 -24.92 -6.23
N GLY A 84 9.12 -23.96 -6.91
CA GLY A 84 10.52 -23.62 -6.72
C GLY A 84 10.79 -22.89 -5.41
N ARG A 85 12.00 -23.07 -4.86
CA ARG A 85 12.42 -22.37 -3.64
C ARG A 85 12.91 -20.96 -3.99
N TYR A 86 12.21 -19.94 -3.50
CA TYR A 86 12.74 -18.58 -3.47
C TYR A 86 13.94 -18.49 -2.52
N SER A 87 14.91 -17.64 -2.87
CA SER A 87 15.99 -17.30 -1.95
C SER A 87 15.44 -16.62 -0.70
N ASN A 88 16.06 -16.83 0.45
CA ASN A 88 15.69 -16.14 1.68
C ASN A 88 16.30 -14.74 1.72
N LEU A 89 15.62 -13.81 2.39
CA LEU A 89 16.22 -12.55 2.81
C LEU A 89 17.45 -12.83 3.69
N ASN A 90 18.42 -11.93 3.62
CA ASN A 90 19.65 -11.96 4.39
C ASN A 90 20.05 -10.54 4.79
N SER A 91 21.12 -10.42 5.56
CA SER A 91 21.61 -9.14 6.07
C SER A 91 22.01 -8.14 4.98
N ASN A 92 22.35 -8.59 3.77
CA ASN A 92 22.75 -7.71 2.68
C ASN A 92 21.55 -7.08 1.97
N ASN A 93 20.45 -7.81 1.84
CA ASN A 93 19.28 -7.35 1.06
C ASN A 93 18.13 -6.81 1.94
N ILE A 94 18.12 -7.10 3.25
CA ILE A 94 17.09 -6.58 4.16
C ILE A 94 17.00 -5.05 4.14
N LYS A 95 18.11 -4.37 3.88
CA LYS A 95 18.20 -2.90 3.86
C LYS A 95 17.51 -2.25 2.65
N ASP A 96 17.19 -3.04 1.62
CA ASP A 96 16.69 -2.61 0.31
C ASP A 96 15.27 -3.14 0.02
N VAL A 97 14.61 -3.75 1.01
CA VAL A 97 13.22 -4.21 0.90
C VAL A 97 12.29 -3.02 0.66
N ASN A 98 11.49 -3.09 -0.39
CA ASN A 98 10.51 -2.04 -0.74
C ASN A 98 9.05 -2.51 -0.56
N LEU A 99 8.83 -3.82 -0.41
CA LEU A 99 7.53 -4.43 -0.28
C LEU A 99 7.63 -5.71 0.55
N LEU A 100 6.66 -5.91 1.44
CA LEU A 100 6.33 -7.22 2.00
C LEU A 100 4.95 -7.60 1.48
N PHE A 101 4.75 -8.88 1.20
CA PHE A 101 3.46 -9.36 0.74
C PHE A 101 3.21 -10.80 1.14
N TYR A 102 1.93 -11.11 1.36
CA TYR A 102 1.47 -12.42 1.76
C TYR A 102 0.32 -12.85 0.87
N ALA A 103 0.47 -14.05 0.32
CA ALA A 103 -0.46 -14.62 -0.62
C ALA A 103 -1.32 -15.66 0.11
N LYS A 104 -2.65 -15.56 0.01
CA LYS A 104 -3.63 -16.50 0.60
C LYS A 104 -4.80 -16.85 -0.32
N GLU A 105 -5.50 -17.94 0.00
CA GLU A 105 -6.75 -18.37 -0.63
C GLU A 105 -7.91 -18.29 0.36
N ILE A 106 -9.04 -17.73 -0.05
CA ILE A 106 -10.26 -17.63 0.75
C ILE A 106 -11.46 -17.85 -0.19
N ASP A 107 -12.35 -18.78 0.14
CA ASP A 107 -13.59 -19.05 -0.61
C ASP A 107 -13.38 -19.17 -2.13
N ASP A 108 -12.38 -19.98 -2.54
CA ASP A 108 -11.97 -20.19 -3.95
C ASP A 108 -11.51 -18.90 -4.69
N ASP A 109 -11.16 -17.84 -3.95
CA ASP A 109 -10.52 -16.64 -4.48
C ASP A 109 -9.11 -16.45 -3.90
N LYS A 110 -8.23 -15.89 -4.71
CA LYS A 110 -6.84 -15.63 -4.32
C LYS A 110 -6.67 -14.17 -3.95
N TYR A 111 -5.98 -13.94 -2.84
CA TYR A 111 -5.68 -12.61 -2.33
C TYR A 111 -4.18 -12.42 -2.12
N ILE A 112 -3.70 -11.21 -2.35
CA ILE A 112 -2.36 -10.78 -1.96
C ILE A 112 -2.51 -9.57 -1.05
N ASN A 113 -2.04 -9.68 0.19
CA ASN A 113 -1.93 -8.56 1.12
C ASN A 113 -0.53 -7.95 1.00
N LEU A 114 -0.42 -6.63 1.05
CA LEU A 114 0.83 -5.91 0.83
C LEU A 114 1.08 -4.85 1.91
N GLN A 115 2.35 -4.76 2.31
CA GLN A 115 2.90 -3.64 3.06
C GLN A 115 3.98 -2.96 2.25
N VAL A 116 3.79 -1.66 2.04
CA VAL A 116 4.79 -0.80 1.45
C VAL A 116 5.85 -0.48 2.51
N ILE A 117 7.12 -0.68 2.14
CA ILE A 117 8.26 -0.42 3.03
C ILE A 117 8.96 0.87 2.60
N ARG A 118 8.96 1.85 3.51
CA ARG A 118 9.58 3.17 3.36
C ARG A 118 10.74 3.30 4.35
N GLU A 119 11.59 4.30 4.17
CA GLU A 119 12.72 4.56 5.08
C GLU A 119 12.34 4.63 6.57
N LYS A 120 11.16 5.20 6.88
CA LYS A 120 10.64 5.28 8.27
C LYS A 120 10.36 3.91 8.91
N ASN A 121 10.24 2.86 8.11
CA ASN A 121 9.98 1.51 8.58
C ASN A 121 11.26 0.77 8.97
N TYR A 122 12.43 1.38 8.73
CA TYR A 122 13.70 0.83 9.16
C TYR A 122 14.13 1.43 10.50
N ILE A 123 14.53 0.54 11.42
CA ILE A 123 15.28 0.91 12.61
C ILE A 123 16.73 1.11 12.18
N LYS A 124 17.24 2.32 12.41
CA LYS A 124 18.64 2.63 12.11
C LYS A 124 19.57 1.84 13.04
N PRO A 125 20.75 1.41 12.54
CA PRO A 125 21.75 0.80 13.40
C PRO A 125 22.10 1.71 14.57
N GLY A 126 22.24 1.13 15.75
CA GLY A 126 22.42 1.91 16.97
C GLY A 126 23.06 1.12 18.10
N ARG A 127 23.48 1.85 19.12
CA ARG A 127 23.94 1.31 20.39
C ARG A 127 22.96 1.78 21.45
N ILE A 128 22.25 0.85 22.06
CA ILE A 128 21.22 1.13 23.05
C ILE A 128 21.71 0.63 24.40
N ILE A 129 21.61 1.49 25.42
CA ILE A 129 21.72 1.09 26.81
C ILE A 129 20.29 1.03 27.34
N GLN A 130 19.82 -0.17 27.69
CA GLN A 130 18.48 -0.41 28.20
C GLN A 130 18.54 -0.67 29.71
N TYR A 131 17.60 -0.12 30.46
CA TYR A 131 17.38 -0.48 31.86
C TYR A 131 16.12 -1.35 31.91
N ILE A 132 16.28 -2.65 32.17
CA ILE A 132 15.18 -3.63 32.19
C ILE A 132 15.36 -4.51 33.43
N ASN A 133 14.31 -4.64 34.24
CA ASN A 133 14.29 -5.47 35.46
C ASN A 133 15.52 -5.20 36.35
N ASP A 134 15.75 -3.93 36.67
CA ASP A 134 16.88 -3.44 37.48
C ASP A 134 18.29 -3.78 36.97
N ASN A 135 18.41 -4.12 35.70
CA ASN A 135 19.69 -4.41 35.06
C ASN A 135 19.95 -3.47 33.88
N ILE A 136 21.19 -2.99 33.79
CA ILE A 136 21.67 -2.26 32.62
C ILE A 136 22.16 -3.27 31.57
N LYS A 137 21.55 -3.24 30.39
CA LYS A 137 21.94 -4.05 29.23
C LYS A 137 22.45 -3.17 28.11
N TYR A 138 23.61 -3.51 27.56
CA TYR A 138 24.11 -2.93 26.32
C TYR A 138 23.69 -3.81 25.14
N GLN A 139 23.09 -3.21 24.13
CA GLN A 139 22.71 -3.87 22.90
C GLN A 139 23.19 -3.05 21.70
N LYS A 140 23.88 -3.71 20.76
CA LYS A 140 24.12 -3.18 19.43
C LYS A 140 23.06 -3.75 18.50
N ASN A 141 22.34 -2.88 17.82
CA ASN A 141 21.34 -3.27 16.84
C ASN A 141 21.85 -2.95 15.43
N ASP A 142 21.72 -3.92 14.53
CA ASP A 142 21.90 -3.70 13.10
C ASP A 142 20.65 -3.05 12.49
N LYS A 143 20.68 -2.76 11.19
CA LYS A 143 19.50 -2.21 10.49
C LYS A 143 18.41 -3.28 10.51
N SER A 144 17.28 -2.98 11.13
CA SER A 144 16.14 -3.90 11.23
C SER A 144 14.93 -3.30 10.52
N LEU A 145 14.06 -4.17 10.00
CA LEU A 145 12.80 -3.79 9.38
C LEU A 145 11.65 -3.96 10.38
N ILE A 146 10.79 -2.96 10.50
CA ILE A 146 9.57 -3.02 11.30
C ILE A 146 8.47 -3.65 10.45
N PHE A 147 8.02 -4.83 10.85
CA PHE A 147 6.76 -5.41 10.39
C PHE A 147 5.60 -4.75 11.13
N ARG A 148 4.53 -4.39 10.41
CA ARG A 148 3.36 -3.72 11.00
C ARG A 148 2.17 -4.68 11.00
N ASN A 149 1.25 -4.55 11.95
CA ASN A 149 0.01 -5.32 11.88
C ASN A 149 -1.06 -4.55 11.09
N GLU A 150 -0.79 -4.22 9.82
CA GLU A 150 -1.70 -3.45 8.96
C GLU A 150 -1.54 -3.83 7.48
N ILE A 151 -2.57 -3.62 6.68
CA ILE A 151 -2.53 -3.82 5.22
C ILE A 151 -2.54 -2.45 4.56
N ASP A 152 -1.55 -2.16 3.72
CA ASP A 152 -1.51 -0.92 2.94
C ASP A 152 -2.33 -1.05 1.64
N ILE A 153 -2.16 -2.20 0.98
CA ILE A 153 -2.80 -2.56 -0.29
C ILE A 153 -3.18 -4.04 -0.22
N PHE A 154 -4.30 -4.43 -0.82
CA PHE A 154 -4.53 -5.84 -1.16
C PHE A 154 -5.09 -6.00 -2.57
N ILE A 155 -4.88 -7.18 -3.15
CA ILE A 155 -5.29 -7.51 -4.52
C ILE A 155 -6.20 -8.73 -4.45
N GLN A 156 -7.34 -8.67 -5.11
CA GLN A 156 -8.32 -9.76 -5.21
C GLN A 156 -8.39 -10.25 -6.66
N LYS A 157 -8.13 -11.55 -6.86
CA LYS A 157 -7.97 -12.11 -8.20
C LYS A 157 -9.29 -12.19 -8.97
N ASN A 158 -10.33 -12.79 -8.41
CA ASN A 158 -11.56 -13.06 -9.15
C ASN A 158 -12.29 -11.79 -9.59
N LEU A 159 -12.21 -10.72 -8.80
CA LEU A 159 -12.80 -9.42 -9.15
C LEU A 159 -11.88 -8.54 -10.01
N ASN A 160 -10.64 -8.93 -10.26
CA ASN A 160 -9.60 -8.07 -10.85
C ASN A 160 -9.48 -6.71 -10.14
N ARG A 161 -9.51 -6.71 -8.80
CA ARG A 161 -9.51 -5.46 -8.02
C ARG A 161 -8.26 -5.29 -7.19
N ILE A 162 -7.73 -4.08 -7.20
CA ILE A 162 -6.70 -3.63 -6.27
C ILE A 162 -7.29 -2.61 -5.31
N TYR A 163 -7.03 -2.81 -4.03
CA TYR A 163 -7.58 -2.07 -2.92
C TYR A 163 -6.49 -1.33 -2.17
N PHE A 164 -6.76 -0.10 -1.76
CA PHE A 164 -5.79 0.74 -1.04
C PHE A 164 -6.47 1.78 -0.18
N LYS A 165 -5.83 2.15 0.94
CA LYS A 165 -6.32 3.27 1.77
C LYS A 165 -5.79 4.63 1.31
N LYS A 166 -4.56 4.67 0.80
CA LYS A 166 -3.91 5.90 0.32
C LYS A 166 -3.32 5.67 -1.06
N PHE A 167 -3.66 6.54 -2.00
CA PHE A 167 -3.13 6.46 -3.35
C PHE A 167 -1.59 6.54 -3.40
N ASN A 168 -0.97 7.20 -2.42
CA ASN A 168 0.48 7.27 -2.30
C ASN A 168 1.15 5.91 -1.97
N ASP A 169 0.43 4.97 -1.36
CA ASP A 169 0.94 3.61 -1.16
C ASP A 169 0.89 2.86 -2.49
N LEU A 170 -0.19 3.02 -3.25
CA LEU A 170 -0.32 2.46 -4.59
C LEU A 170 0.75 2.97 -5.57
N LYS A 171 1.01 4.30 -5.59
CA LYS A 171 2.10 4.91 -6.38
C LYS A 171 3.49 4.35 -6.03
N TYR A 172 3.68 4.00 -4.76
CA TYR A 172 4.96 3.48 -4.29
C TYR A 172 5.13 2.00 -4.62
N PHE A 173 4.04 1.23 -4.55
CA PHE A 173 3.99 -0.16 -5.00
C PHE A 173 4.35 -0.27 -6.49
N ASP A 174 3.71 0.54 -7.34
CA ASP A 174 4.01 0.65 -8.77
C ASP A 174 3.77 2.08 -9.26
N LYS A 175 4.83 2.71 -9.81
CA LYS A 175 4.78 4.09 -10.28
C LYS A 175 3.87 4.28 -11.49
N ARG A 176 3.58 3.21 -12.25
CA ARG A 176 2.70 3.26 -13.44
C ARG A 176 1.26 3.63 -13.08
N PHE A 177 0.85 3.48 -11.82
CA PHE A 177 -0.44 3.99 -11.34
C PHE A 177 -0.55 5.52 -11.41
N ILE A 178 0.58 6.24 -11.49
CA ILE A 178 0.57 7.69 -11.74
C ILE A 178 -0.01 7.99 -13.13
N ASP A 179 0.28 7.16 -14.13
CA ASP A 179 -0.14 7.42 -15.52
C ASP A 179 -1.63 7.15 -15.74
N ILE A 180 -2.22 6.26 -14.94
CA ILE A 180 -3.67 5.99 -14.89
C ILE A 180 -4.41 7.17 -14.26
N TYR A 181 -3.72 7.93 -13.41
CA TYR A 181 -4.28 9.07 -12.70
C TYR A 181 -3.41 10.31 -12.96
N ARG A 182 -3.55 10.86 -14.17
CA ARG A 182 -3.09 12.21 -14.48
C ARG A 182 -3.94 13.16 -13.63
N GLU A 183 -3.36 13.75 -12.58
CA GLU A 183 -3.94 14.94 -11.95
C GLU A 183 -4.34 15.90 -13.08
N ALA A 184 -5.56 16.47 -13.02
CA ALA A 184 -6.06 17.37 -14.07
C ALA A 184 -4.93 18.32 -14.46
N THR A 185 -4.54 18.26 -15.73
CA THR A 185 -3.37 19.00 -16.16
C THR A 185 -3.61 20.48 -16.06
N LYS A 186 -2.54 21.26 -15.97
CA LYS A 186 -2.67 22.73 -15.96
C LYS A 186 -3.53 23.24 -17.12
N GLU A 187 -3.47 22.56 -18.26
CA GLU A 187 -4.28 22.84 -19.46
C GLU A 187 -5.77 22.51 -19.27
N GLU A 188 -6.09 21.37 -18.65
CA GLU A 188 -7.48 20.97 -18.33
C GLU A 188 -8.08 21.83 -17.21
N VAL A 189 -7.27 22.19 -16.21
CA VAL A 189 -7.65 23.10 -15.13
C VAL A 189 -7.90 24.50 -15.69
N GLU A 190 -7.03 25.00 -16.58
CA GLU A 190 -7.22 26.32 -17.18
C GLU A 190 -8.37 26.34 -18.19
N SER A 191 -8.54 25.28 -18.98
CA SER A 191 -9.71 25.13 -19.86
C SER A 191 -11.02 25.11 -19.06
N PHE A 192 -11.04 24.44 -17.90
CA PHE A 192 -12.20 24.45 -17.01
C PHE A 192 -12.43 25.85 -16.40
N LYS A 193 -11.38 26.53 -15.93
CA LYS A 193 -11.49 27.91 -15.42
C LYS A 193 -12.02 28.87 -16.49
N GLU A 194 -11.54 28.76 -17.72
CA GLU A 194 -12.03 29.56 -18.85
C GLU A 194 -13.49 29.24 -19.20
N LEU A 195 -13.88 27.96 -19.15
CA LEU A 195 -15.26 27.54 -19.38
C LEU A 195 -16.20 28.14 -18.32
N VAL A 196 -15.85 28.07 -17.04
CA VAL A 196 -16.68 28.62 -15.95
C VAL A 196 -16.74 30.14 -16.01
N LYS A 197 -15.65 30.84 -16.38
CA LYS A 197 -15.64 32.29 -16.61
C LYS A 197 -16.59 32.74 -17.74
N LYS A 198 -16.96 31.83 -18.66
CA LYS A 198 -17.89 32.10 -19.78
C LYS A 198 -19.36 31.84 -19.42
N ILE A 199 -19.66 31.26 -18.25
CA ILE A 199 -21.02 31.00 -17.80
C ILE A 199 -21.50 32.19 -16.95
N ASP A 200 -22.17 33.14 -17.60
CA ASP A 200 -22.68 34.39 -17.00
C ASP A 200 -23.73 34.19 -15.89
N SER A 201 -24.24 32.96 -15.70
CA SER A 201 -25.36 32.67 -14.80
C SER A 201 -24.96 32.36 -13.35
N PHE A 202 -23.67 32.22 -13.07
CA PHE A 202 -23.16 31.99 -11.72
C PHE A 202 -22.12 33.05 -11.39
N SER A 203 -22.48 34.04 -10.57
CA SER A 203 -21.52 34.93 -9.92
C SER A 203 -20.76 34.17 -8.82
N ILE A 204 -20.06 33.10 -9.19
CA ILE A 204 -19.11 32.43 -8.32
C ILE A 204 -17.78 33.15 -8.55
N SER A 205 -17.36 33.95 -7.58
CA SER A 205 -15.98 34.42 -7.53
C SER A 205 -15.09 33.19 -7.29
N ILE A 206 -14.62 32.59 -8.38
CA ILE A 206 -13.55 31.60 -8.30
C ILE A 206 -12.33 32.36 -7.81
N ILE A 207 -12.02 32.23 -6.52
CA ILE A 207 -10.72 32.60 -5.99
C ILE A 207 -9.74 31.65 -6.67
N ASP A 208 -8.87 32.18 -7.54
CA ASP A 208 -7.94 31.39 -8.39
C ASP A 208 -7.09 30.37 -7.58
N ASP A 209 -6.95 30.57 -6.27
CA ASP A 209 -6.25 29.68 -5.34
C ASP A 209 -7.01 28.40 -4.95
N ILE A 210 -8.29 28.23 -5.28
CA ILE A 210 -9.09 27.07 -4.79
C ILE A 210 -9.15 25.93 -5.82
N VAL A 211 -9.04 26.23 -7.11
CA VAL A 211 -9.13 25.22 -8.16
C VAL A 211 -7.81 24.47 -8.27
N GLY A 212 -7.80 23.20 -7.83
CA GLY A 212 -6.60 22.34 -7.78
C GLY A 212 -5.94 22.24 -6.41
N GLN A 213 -6.44 22.95 -5.38
CA GLN A 213 -5.97 22.76 -4.01
C GLN A 213 -6.71 21.63 -3.28
N ARG A 214 -5.95 20.84 -2.51
CA ARG A 214 -6.47 19.83 -1.58
C ARG A 214 -7.34 20.52 -0.53
N ASN A 215 -8.60 20.12 -0.37
CA ASN A 215 -9.48 20.65 0.68
C ASN A 215 -8.81 20.52 2.08
N ARG A 216 -8.36 21.65 2.64
CA ARG A 216 -7.66 21.74 3.94
C ARG A 216 -8.48 22.40 5.05
N LYS A 217 -9.80 22.58 4.89
CA LYS A 217 -10.61 23.16 5.96
C LYS A 217 -10.99 22.12 7.01
N ARG A 218 -10.36 22.20 8.19
CA ARG A 218 -10.97 21.78 9.45
C ARG A 218 -12.22 22.64 9.66
N LEU A 219 -13.38 22.00 9.77
CA LEU A 219 -14.57 22.65 10.32
C LEU A 219 -14.34 22.82 11.82
N ASN A 220 -13.96 24.03 12.24
CA ASN A 220 -14.16 24.42 13.65
C ASN A 220 -15.62 24.86 13.77
N ILE A 221 -16.40 24.07 14.48
CA ILE A 221 -17.74 24.44 14.93
C ILE A 221 -17.53 25.40 16.11
N LEU A 222 -18.09 26.61 16.00
CA LEU A 222 -18.37 27.52 17.12
C LEU A 222 -19.88 27.57 17.29
#